data_AF-A0A0A9HC00-F1
#
_entry.id   AF-A0A0A9HC00-F1
#
_cell.length_a   1.000
_cell.length_b   1.000
_cell.length_c   1.000
_cell.angle_alpha   90.00
_cell.angle_beta   90.00
_cell.angle_gamma   90.00
#
_symmetry.space_group_name_H-M   'P 1'
#
loop_
_entity.id
_entity.type
_entity.pdbx_description
1 polymer ?
#
loop_
_entity_poly.entity_id
_entity_poly.type
_entity_poly.pdbx_seq_one_letter_code
_entity_poly.pdbx_strand_id
1 'polypeptide(L)'
;MCRHFEFQGILCSHIISVLALMKIKEVPSKYVLQQWRKDLKRSHSSIACLYDDNVNTPVAQCFDELCKSFYEVAEMASASDELFNLVMDGLRELKVKVETHRAIHDNQNANPAEHQDVEM
;
A
#
# COMPACT_ATOMS: atom_id res chain seq x y z
N MET A 1 0.52 26.66 26.84
CA MET A 1 1.33 26.35 25.63
C MET A 1 0.81 25.08 25.01
N CYS A 2 0.55 25.07 23.70
CA CYS A 2 0.11 23.85 23.01
C CYS A 2 1.32 22.97 22.65
N ARG A 3 1.53 21.88 23.40
CA ARG A 3 2.64 20.94 23.16
C ARG A 3 2.29 19.78 22.22
N HIS A 4 1.07 19.72 21.68
CA HIS A 4 0.64 18.61 20.80
C HIS A 4 1.50 18.46 19.54
N PHE A 5 2.03 19.56 19.00
CA PHE A 5 2.94 19.49 17.86
C PHE A 5 4.28 18.85 18.23
N GLU A 6 4.79 19.09 19.45
CA GLU A 6 6.05 18.52 19.93
C GLU A 6 5.95 17.00 20.21
N PHE A 7 4.78 16.53 20.66
CA PHE A 7 4.59 15.13 21.05
C PHE A 7 4.02 14.24 19.93
N GLN A 8 3.13 14.76 19.10
CA GLN A 8 2.39 13.97 18.09
C GLN A 8 2.60 14.46 16.67
N GLY A 9 3.27 15.62 16.49
CA GLY A 9 3.45 16.20 15.17
C GLY A 9 2.16 16.64 14.48
N ILE A 10 1.10 16.84 15.26
CA ILE A 10 -0.23 17.29 14.81
C ILE A 10 -0.45 18.71 15.30
N LEU A 11 -0.98 19.56 14.41
CA LEU A 11 -1.41 20.91 14.81
C LEU A 11 -2.64 20.82 15.70
N CYS A 12 -2.56 21.45 16.86
CA CYS A 12 -3.72 21.55 17.74
C CYS A 12 -4.79 22.48 17.15
N SER A 13 -6.03 22.31 17.61
CA SER A 13 -7.16 23.18 17.25
C SER A 13 -6.84 24.66 17.45
N HIS A 14 -6.09 25.02 18.49
CA HIS A 14 -5.70 26.41 18.75
C HIS A 14 -4.89 27.03 17.60
N ILE A 15 -3.91 26.31 17.05
CA ILE A 15 -3.10 26.83 15.94
C ILE A 15 -3.95 26.94 14.67
N ILE A 16 -4.81 25.95 14.41
CA ILE A 16 -5.72 25.95 13.27
C ILE A 16 -6.66 27.17 13.33
N SER A 17 -7.25 27.44 14.49
CA SER A 17 -8.13 28.59 14.69
C SER A 17 -7.40 29.93 14.54
N VAL A 18 -6.15 30.04 15.01
CA VAL A 18 -5.34 31.25 14.84
C VAL A 18 -4.99 31.48 13.37
N LEU A 19 -4.60 30.43 12.64
CA LEU A 19 -4.34 30.51 11.20
C LEU A 19 -5.59 30.97 10.43
N ALA A 20 -6.75 30.43 10.78
CA ALA A 20 -8.04 30.82 10.20
C ALA A 20 -8.38 32.29 10.50
N LEU A 21 -8.19 32.74 11.73
CA LEU A 21 -8.40 34.15 12.13
C LEU A 21 -7.47 35.11 11.39
N MET A 22 -6.21 34.69 11.20
CA MET A 22 -5.21 35.46 10.43
C MET A 22 -5.39 35.36 8.92
N LYS A 23 -6.43 34.66 8.43
CA LYS A 23 -6.71 34.43 7.00
C LYS A 23 -5.53 33.78 6.26
N ILE A 24 -4.71 33.02 6.97
CA ILE A 24 -3.60 32.27 6.40
C ILE A 24 -4.18 30.99 5.81
N LYS A 25 -4.13 30.87 4.48
CA LYS A 25 -4.70 29.73 3.75
C LYS A 25 -3.77 28.52 3.68
N GLU A 26 -2.49 28.73 3.94
CA GLU A 26 -1.46 27.69 3.83
C GLU A 26 -0.72 27.54 5.15
N VAL A 27 -0.52 26.28 5.56
CA VAL A 27 0.25 25.97 6.76
C VAL A 27 1.73 26.28 6.49
N PRO A 28 2.39 27.14 7.29
CA PRO A 28 3.81 27.42 7.12
C PRO A 28 4.65 26.13 7.16
N SER A 29 5.67 26.03 6.31
CA SER A 29 6.50 24.83 6.15
C SER A 29 7.11 24.30 7.45
N LYS A 30 7.40 25.18 8.42
CA LYS A 30 7.88 24.81 9.77
C LYS A 30 6.93 23.90 10.56
N TYR A 31 5.66 23.84 10.16
CA TYR A 31 4.63 22.99 10.75
C TYR A 31 4.29 21.76 9.90
N VAL A 32 4.88 21.63 8.71
CA VAL A 32 4.69 20.48 7.81
C VAL A 32 5.79 19.47 8.07
N LEU A 33 5.50 18.45 8.88
CA LEU A 33 6.45 17.37 9.10
C LEU A 33 6.55 16.46 7.88
N GLN A 34 7.73 15.85 7.72
CA GLN A 34 8.03 14.87 6.66
C GLN A 34 6.99 13.76 6.59
N GLN A 35 6.37 13.40 7.72
CA GLN A 35 5.36 12.34 7.77
C GLN A 35 4.01 12.68 7.16
N TRP A 36 3.70 13.97 6.99
CA TRP A 36 2.46 14.47 6.37
C TRP A 36 2.64 14.84 4.90
N ARG A 37 3.88 14.76 4.38
CA ARG A 37 4.21 15.10 3.00
C ARG A 37 3.79 13.98 2.06
N LYS A 38 2.87 14.28 1.13
CA LYS A 38 2.38 13.32 0.11
C LYS A 38 3.41 13.07 -1.00
N ASP A 39 4.36 14.00 -1.18
CA ASP A 39 5.41 13.99 -2.20
C ASP A 39 6.59 13.04 -1.87
N LEU A 40 6.60 12.44 -0.68
CA LEU A 40 7.65 11.52 -0.28
C LEU A 40 7.19 10.07 -0.39
N LYS A 41 7.80 9.33 -1.32
CA LYS A 41 7.66 7.87 -1.40
C LYS A 41 8.26 7.22 -0.15
N ARG A 42 7.41 6.77 0.77
CA ARG A 42 7.81 5.91 1.89
C ARG A 42 7.72 4.45 1.49
N SER A 43 8.77 3.68 1.76
CA SER A 43 8.84 2.22 1.53
C SER A 43 7.78 1.43 2.32
N HIS A 44 7.21 2.00 3.38
CA HIS A 44 6.15 1.41 4.20
C HIS A 44 4.76 2.03 3.99
N SER A 45 4.60 2.95 3.03
CA SER A 45 3.31 3.62 2.74
C SER A 45 2.44 2.85 1.75
N SER A 46 2.61 1.54 1.65
CA SER A 46 1.62 0.66 1.00
C SER A 46 0.30 0.55 1.78
N ILE A 47 0.25 1.10 3.00
CA ILE A 47 -1.01 1.44 3.65
C ILE A 47 -1.40 2.81 3.11
N ALA A 48 -2.15 2.81 2.01
CA ALA A 48 -2.76 4.01 1.46
C ALA A 48 -3.54 4.71 2.59
N CYS A 49 -3.23 5.99 2.84
CA CYS A 49 -4.18 6.85 3.54
C CYS A 49 -5.47 6.83 2.71
N LEU A 50 -6.53 6.24 3.27
CA LEU A 50 -7.88 6.05 2.72
C LEU A 50 -8.64 7.37 2.46
N TYR A 51 -7.97 8.39 1.94
CA TYR A 51 -8.52 9.72 1.72
C TYR A 51 -8.11 10.33 0.38
N ASP A 52 -7.86 9.47 -0.61
CA ASP A 52 -7.72 9.89 -1.99
C ASP A 52 -8.56 8.96 -2.86
N ASP A 53 -9.26 9.53 -3.83
CA ASP A 53 -10.31 8.93 -4.67
C ASP A 53 -9.80 7.84 -5.65
N ASN A 54 -8.79 7.06 -5.25
CA ASN A 54 -8.20 5.96 -6.00
C ASN A 54 -8.62 4.56 -5.49
N VAL A 55 -9.65 4.49 -4.65
CA VAL A 55 -10.19 3.27 -4.02
C VAL A 55 -10.80 2.28 -5.05
N ASN A 56 -10.92 2.66 -6.32
CA ASN A 56 -11.68 1.90 -7.32
C ASN A 56 -10.87 1.30 -8.47
N THR A 57 -9.54 1.19 -8.37
CA THR A 57 -8.84 0.34 -9.35
C THR A 57 -9.12 -1.14 -9.02
N PRO A 58 -9.49 -1.99 -10.01
CA PRO A 58 -9.73 -3.42 -9.75
C PRO A 58 -8.56 -4.13 -9.08
N VAL A 59 -7.33 -3.65 -9.34
CA VAL A 59 -6.10 -4.14 -8.72
C VAL A 59 -6.03 -3.80 -7.23
N ALA A 60 -6.38 -2.57 -6.83
CA ALA A 60 -6.42 -2.18 -5.43
C ALA A 60 -7.49 -2.96 -4.65
N GLN A 61 -8.67 -3.18 -5.24
CA GLN A 61 -9.72 -3.98 -4.63
C GLN A 61 -9.30 -5.44 -4.42
N CYS A 62 -8.68 -6.05 -5.44
CA CYS A 62 -8.15 -7.41 -5.34
C CYS A 62 -7.07 -7.53 -4.26
N PHE A 63 -6.15 -6.57 -4.19
CA PHE A 63 -5.12 -6.54 -3.15
C PHE A 63 -5.71 -6.38 -1.75
N ASP A 64 -6.67 -5.46 -1.58
CA ASP A 64 -7.35 -5.23 -0.30
C ASP A 64 -8.10 -6.48 0.19
N GLU A 65 -8.77 -7.19 -0.71
CA GLU A 65 -9.45 -8.45 -0.39
C GLU A 65 -8.45 -9.52 0.08
N LEU A 66 -7.33 -9.69 -0.64
CA LEU A 66 -6.25 -10.60 -0.24
C LEU A 66 -5.68 -10.25 1.13
N CYS A 67 -5.45 -8.97 1.42
CA CYS A 67 -4.96 -8.52 2.73
C CYS A 67 -5.95 -8.82 3.84
N LYS A 68 -7.25 -8.60 3.63
CA LYS A 68 -8.30 -8.89 4.62
C LYS A 68 -8.36 -10.38 4.92
N SER A 69 -8.39 -11.23 3.90
CA SER A 69 -8.42 -12.69 4.10
C SER A 69 -7.16 -13.20 4.80
N PHE A 70 -5.98 -12.65 4.46
CA PHE A 70 -4.75 -13.06 5.12
C PHE A 70 -4.66 -12.58 6.57
N TYR A 71 -5.26 -11.43 6.90
CA TYR A 71 -5.25 -10.90 8.26
C TYR A 71 -5.86 -11.88 9.27
N GLU A 72 -7.01 -12.48 8.96
CA GLU A 72 -7.66 -13.47 9.83
C GLU A 72 -6.76 -14.70 10.08
N VAL A 73 -6.07 -15.16 9.03
CA VAL A 73 -5.11 -16.27 9.12
C VAL A 73 -3.90 -15.89 9.97
N ALA A 74 -3.38 -14.67 9.80
CA ALA A 74 -2.25 -14.16 10.56
C ALA A 74 -2.59 -13.97 12.04
N GLU A 75 -3.80 -13.50 12.36
CA GLU A 75 -4.30 -13.38 13.73
C GLU A 75 -4.32 -14.75 14.42
N MET A 76 -4.90 -15.77 13.78
CA MET A 76 -4.89 -17.15 14.31
C MET A 76 -3.48 -17.71 14.47
N ALA A 77 -2.59 -17.46 13.51
CA ALA A 77 -1.23 -17.99 13.52
C ALA A 77 -0.34 -17.32 14.58
N SER A 78 -0.64 -16.08 14.95
CA SER A 78 0.13 -15.33 15.95
C SER A 78 0.08 -15.92 17.36
N ALA A 79 -0.88 -16.82 17.63
CA ALA A 79 -1.08 -17.43 18.93
C ALA A 79 -0.12 -18.59 19.25
N SER A 80 0.58 -19.16 18.24
CA SER A 80 1.47 -20.31 18.43
C SER A 80 2.60 -20.32 17.41
N ASP A 81 3.82 -20.59 17.86
CA ASP A 81 4.98 -20.75 16.98
C ASP A 81 4.77 -21.86 15.94
N GLU A 82 4.04 -22.93 16.30
CA GLU A 82 3.71 -24.01 15.37
C GLU A 82 2.81 -23.52 14.21
N LEU A 83 1.76 -22.76 14.54
CA LEU A 83 0.84 -22.20 13.55
C LEU A 83 1.50 -21.10 12.73
N PHE A 84 2.36 -20.29 13.34
CA PHE A 84 3.18 -19.30 12.65
C PHE A 84 4.06 -19.96 11.59
N ASN A 85 4.80 -21.01 11.96
CA ASN A 85 5.67 -21.73 11.02
C ASN A 85 4.86 -22.39 9.90
N LEU A 86 3.71 -23.01 10.23
CA LEU A 86 2.80 -23.58 9.24
C LEU A 86 2.34 -22.54 8.20
N VAL A 87 1.92 -21.36 8.64
CA VAL A 87 1.47 -20.29 7.74
C VAL A 87 2.64 -19.74 6.91
N MET A 88 3.83 -19.59 7.50
CA MET A 88 5.02 -19.14 6.78
C MET A 88 5.48 -20.13 5.70
N ASP A 89 5.41 -21.43 5.98
CA ASP A 89 5.67 -22.48 5.00
C ASP A 89 4.68 -22.44 3.84
N GLY A 90 3.38 -22.33 4.15
CA GLY A 90 2.33 -22.20 3.15
C GLY A 90 2.48 -20.94 2.28
N LEU A 91 2.84 -19.80 2.88
CA LEU A 91 3.12 -18.56 2.15
C LEU A 91 4.28 -18.70 1.17
N ARG A 92 5.35 -19.37 1.58
CA ARG A 92 6.51 -19.62 0.72
C ARG A 92 6.13 -20.50 -0.46
N GLU A 93 5.35 -21.56 -0.24
CA GLU A 93 4.85 -22.41 -1.32
C GLU A 93 3.94 -21.64 -2.28
N LEU A 94 2.98 -20.87 -1.75
CA LEU A 94 2.07 -20.06 -2.53
C LEU A 94 2.82 -19.03 -3.40
N LYS A 95 3.85 -18.39 -2.84
CA LYS A 95 4.68 -17.43 -3.57
C LYS A 95 5.32 -18.07 -4.80
N VAL A 96 5.90 -19.26 -4.66
CA VAL A 96 6.48 -20.00 -5.78
C VAL A 96 5.42 -20.30 -6.84
N LYS A 97 4.23 -20.77 -6.45
CA LYS A 97 3.13 -21.04 -7.39
C LYS A 97 2.67 -19.78 -8.15
N VAL A 98 2.58 -18.63 -7.48
CA VAL A 98 2.20 -17.37 -8.13
C VAL A 98 3.26 -16.93 -9.15
N GLU A 99 4.54 -17.05 -8.79
CA GLU A 99 5.65 -16.71 -9.67
C GLU A 99 5.72 -17.62 -10.91
N THR A 100 5.51 -18.93 -10.74
CA THR A 100 5.48 -19.88 -11.86
C THR A 100 4.30 -19.63 -12.80
N HIS A 101 3.09 -19.40 -12.26
CA HIS A 101 1.92 -19.08 -13.08
C HIS A 101 2.11 -17.78 -13.87
N ARG A 102 2.73 -16.76 -13.27
CA ARG A 102 3.05 -15.51 -13.97
C ARG A 102 4.03 -15.75 -15.12
N ALA A 103 5.10 -16.50 -14.88
CA ALA A 103 6.09 -16.83 -15.91
C ALA A 103 5.49 -17.64 -17.08
N ILE A 104 4.53 -18.52 -16.81
CA ILE A 104 3.81 -19.28 -17.86
C ILE A 104 2.94 -18.36 -18.70
N HIS A 105 2.20 -17.44 -18.08
CA HIS A 105 1.34 -16.49 -18.79
C HIS A 105 2.16 -15.53 -19.67
N ASP A 106 3.31 -15.06 -19.19
CA ASP A 106 4.21 -14.19 -19.95
C ASP A 106 4.82 -14.92 -21.16
N ASN A 107 5.14 -16.21 -21.03
CA ASN A 107 5.65 -17.04 -22.13
C ASN A 107 4.60 -17.35 -23.20
N GLN A 108 3.31 -17.41 -22.86
CA GLN A 108 2.23 -17.63 -23.83
C GLN A 108 1.91 -16.36 -24.66
N ASN A 109 2.15 -15.17 -24.12
CA ASN A 109 2.01 -13.90 -24.85
C ASN A 109 3.20 -13.58 -25.77
N ALA A 110 4.31 -14.30 -25.67
CA ALA A 110 5.52 -14.06 -26.44
C ALA A 110 5.59 -14.81 -27.79
N ASN A 111 4.55 -15.56 -28.19
CA ASN A 111 4.55 -16.28 -29.47
C ASN A 111 3.34 -15.94 -30.36
N PRO A 112 3.47 -14.88 -31.17
CA PRO A 112 2.88 -14.89 -32.50
C PRO A 112 3.87 -14.36 -33.54
N ALA A 113 4.68 -15.25 -34.15
CA ALA A 113 5.24 -15.04 -35.49
C ALA A 113 6.03 -16.26 -35.97
N GLU A 114 5.38 -17.20 -36.70
CA GLU A 114 5.89 -17.91 -37.89
C GLU A 114 4.64 -18.44 -38.62
N HIS A 115 4.22 -17.91 -39.77
CA HIS A 115 4.83 -18.13 -41.09
C HIS A 115 4.46 -17.02 -42.10
N GLN A 116 5.48 -16.33 -42.62
CA GLN A 116 5.62 -15.81 -44.00
C GLN A 116 6.38 -16.91 -44.78
N ASP A 117 6.25 -17.22 -46.07
CA ASP A 117 5.79 -16.59 -47.33
C ASP A 117 5.25 -17.76 -48.23
N VAL A 118 4.62 -17.64 -49.42
CA VAL A 118 5.03 -17.01 -50.69
C VAL A 118 3.84 -17.07 -51.68
N GLU A 119 3.67 -16.04 -52.51
CA GLU A 119 2.82 -15.97 -53.72
C GLU A 119 3.04 -17.11 -54.75
N MET A 120 1.95 -17.69 -55.27
CA MET A 120 1.55 -17.72 -56.70
C MET A 120 0.18 -18.40 -56.85
#